data_AF-A0AAI9T2U8-F1
#
_entry.id   AF-A0AAI9T2U8-F1
#
_cell.length_a   1.000
_cell.length_b   1.000
_cell.length_c   1.000
_cell.angle_alpha   90.00
_cell.angle_beta   90.00
_cell.angle_gamma   90.00
#
_symmetry.space_group_name_H-M   'P 1'
#
loop_
_entity.id
_entity.type
_entity.pdbx_description
1 polymer ?
#
loop_
_entity_poly.entity_id
_entity_poly.type
_entity_poly.pdbx_seq_one_letter_code
_entity_poly.pdbx_strand_id
1 'polypeptide(L)'
;MKKLLSILGVCGLVGMSANLTACNKPNNNENGGGNKPDKPPVGSNWKLINDPESEILDKDKTYIVIAGSKEKGYYLADWKKFDWKVYKYKSVYRWDGVGEPKTFEIDNTTGKITDWKE
;
A
#
# COMPACT_ATOMS: atom_id res chain seq x y z
N MET A 1 27.87 -41.53 -25.90
CA MET A 1 26.61 -41.37 -26.67
C MET A 1 25.43 -41.72 -25.79
N LYS A 2 24.75 -40.72 -25.21
CA LYS A 2 23.48 -40.90 -24.50
C LYS A 2 22.57 -39.71 -24.84
N LYS A 3 21.33 -40.04 -25.18
CA LYS A 3 20.33 -39.23 -25.88
C LYS A 3 19.79 -38.13 -24.96
N LEU A 4 19.73 -36.89 -25.47
CA LEU A 4 18.99 -35.80 -24.84
C LEU A 4 17.51 -35.98 -25.19
N LEU A 5 16.68 -36.23 -24.18
CA LEU A 5 15.23 -36.15 -24.29
C LEU A 5 14.84 -34.67 -24.22
N SER A 6 14.66 -34.09 -25.40
CA SER A 6 14.01 -32.81 -25.61
C SER A 6 12.56 -32.91 -25.18
N ILE A 7 12.21 -32.29 -24.06
CA ILE A 7 10.81 -31.99 -23.73
C ILE A 7 10.65 -30.48 -23.85
N LEU A 8 10.22 -30.09 -25.05
CA LEU A 8 9.59 -28.81 -25.34
C LEU A 8 8.27 -28.76 -24.56
N GLY A 9 8.32 -28.20 -23.36
CA GLY A 9 7.12 -27.72 -22.68
C GLY A 9 6.64 -26.45 -23.36
N VAL A 10 5.81 -26.60 -24.40
CA VAL A 10 4.92 -25.54 -24.86
C VAL A 10 3.90 -25.32 -23.74
N CYS A 11 4.18 -24.39 -22.84
CA CYS A 11 3.13 -23.77 -22.05
C CYS A 11 2.60 -22.60 -22.88
N GLY A 12 1.32 -22.75 -23.25
CA GLY A 12 0.60 -21.82 -24.11
C GLY A 12 0.73 -20.39 -23.62
N LEU A 13 1.10 -19.55 -24.57
CA LEU A 13 0.88 -18.12 -24.56
C LEU A 13 -0.64 -17.88 -24.39
N VAL A 14 -1.08 -17.64 -23.17
CA VAL A 14 -2.33 -16.91 -22.93
C VAL A 14 -1.91 -15.47 -22.68
N GLY A 15 -1.99 -14.65 -23.73
CA GLY A 15 -1.89 -13.21 -23.59
C GLY A 15 -3.05 -12.74 -22.74
N MET A 16 -2.81 -12.49 -21.45
CA MET A 16 -3.68 -11.61 -20.69
C MET A 16 -3.41 -10.20 -21.20
N SER A 17 -4.17 -9.79 -22.22
CA SER A 17 -4.39 -8.38 -22.49
C SER A 17 -5.21 -7.83 -21.32
N ALA A 18 -4.54 -7.43 -20.24
CA ALA A 18 -5.15 -6.51 -19.30
C ALA A 18 -5.30 -5.18 -20.06
N ASN A 19 -6.51 -4.96 -20.61
CA ASN A 19 -6.98 -3.61 -20.87
C ASN A 19 -6.98 -2.90 -19.51
N LEU A 20 -5.88 -2.23 -19.17
CA LEU A 20 -5.87 -1.18 -18.17
C LEU A 20 -6.57 0.02 -18.81
N THR A 21 -7.89 -0.10 -18.98
CA THR A 21 -8.74 1.06 -19.21
C THR A 21 -8.57 1.93 -17.98
N ALA A 22 -7.80 3.01 -18.15
CA ALA A 22 -7.59 4.03 -17.15
C ALA A 22 -8.93 4.36 -16.48
N CYS A 23 -8.99 4.21 -15.16
CA CYS A 23 -10.10 4.70 -14.35
C CYS A 23 -10.12 6.23 -14.45
N ASN A 24 -10.69 6.76 -15.54
CA ASN A 24 -11.10 8.15 -15.64
C ASN A 24 -12.35 8.32 -14.78
N LYS A 25 -12.14 8.64 -13.50
CA LYS A 25 -13.14 9.33 -12.70
C LYS A 25 -12.54 10.66 -12.27
N PRO A 26 -12.94 11.81 -12.86
CA PRO A 26 -12.62 13.08 -12.28
C PRO A 26 -13.50 13.24 -11.03
N ASN A 27 -12.92 13.17 -9.84
CA ASN A 27 -13.57 13.67 -8.65
C ASN A 27 -12.92 15.01 -8.27
N ASN A 28 -13.68 16.07 -8.54
CA ASN A 28 -13.40 17.44 -8.17
C ASN A 28 -13.78 17.66 -6.70
N ASN A 29 -12.85 17.42 -5.78
CA ASN A 29 -12.88 18.11 -4.51
C ASN A 29 -11.50 18.71 -4.22
N GLU A 30 -11.25 19.84 -4.86
CA GLU A 30 -10.20 20.76 -4.43
C GLU A 30 -10.57 21.27 -3.03
N ASN A 31 -9.88 20.78 -2.01
CA ASN A 31 -9.71 21.53 -0.78
C ASN A 31 -8.24 21.44 -0.32
N GLY A 32 -7.48 22.45 -0.74
CA GLY A 32 -6.39 23.10 -0.02
C GLY A 32 -5.32 22.26 0.69
N GLY A 33 -4.11 22.23 0.11
CA GLY A 33 -2.85 22.00 0.84
C GLY A 33 -2.19 20.67 0.50
N GLY A 34 -1.12 20.72 -0.30
CA GLY A 34 -0.46 19.55 -0.87
C GLY A 34 0.05 18.54 0.17
N ASN A 35 -0.49 17.33 0.08
CA ASN A 35 0.18 16.03 0.30
C ASN A 35 -0.88 14.93 0.21
N LYS A 36 -1.37 14.66 -1.01
CA LYS A 36 -2.28 13.53 -1.25
C LYS A 36 -1.56 12.23 -0.82
N PRO A 37 -2.21 11.31 -0.09
CA PRO A 37 -1.62 10.03 0.25
C PRO A 37 -1.19 9.28 -1.02
N ASP A 38 -0.03 8.64 -0.96
CA ASP A 38 0.47 7.81 -2.06
C ASP A 38 -0.45 6.60 -2.22
N LYS A 39 -0.86 6.33 -3.47
CA LYS A 39 -1.70 5.17 -3.76
C LYS A 39 -0.82 3.93 -3.91
N PRO A 40 -1.21 2.79 -3.33
CA PRO A 40 -0.55 1.51 -3.60
C PRO A 40 -0.53 1.17 -5.10
N PRO A 41 0.47 0.41 -5.57
CA PRO A 41 0.50 -0.11 -6.94
C PRO A 41 -0.75 -0.93 -7.27
N VAL A 42 -1.14 -0.95 -8.54
CA VAL A 42 -2.25 -1.79 -9.00
C VAL A 42 -1.90 -3.26 -8.78
N GLY A 43 -2.78 -4.00 -8.11
CA GLY A 43 -2.55 -5.41 -7.74
C GLY A 43 -1.84 -5.60 -6.40
N SER A 44 -1.48 -4.52 -5.70
CA SER A 44 -0.90 -4.59 -4.36
C SER A 44 -1.89 -5.11 -3.33
N ASN A 45 -1.37 -5.84 -2.34
CA ASN A 45 -2.09 -6.26 -1.13
C ASN A 45 -2.28 -5.10 -0.13
N TRP A 46 -1.59 -3.97 -0.33
CA TRP A 46 -1.80 -2.76 0.46
C TRP A 46 -3.01 -1.99 -0.05
N LYS A 47 -3.83 -1.52 0.89
CA LYS A 47 -4.99 -0.69 0.60
C LYS A 47 -4.96 0.59 1.44
N LEU A 48 -5.02 1.74 0.77
CA LEU A 48 -5.20 3.03 1.44
C LEU A 48 -6.59 3.08 2.09
N ILE A 49 -6.63 3.41 3.37
CA ILE A 49 -7.85 3.61 4.14
C ILE A 49 -8.13 5.11 4.19
N ASN A 50 -9.32 5.51 3.73
CA ASN A 50 -9.69 6.92 3.67
C ASN A 50 -10.38 7.39 4.95
N ASP A 51 -11.12 6.49 5.61
CA ASP A 51 -11.78 6.77 6.88
C ASP A 51 -11.39 5.73 7.94
N PRO A 52 -10.23 5.90 8.59
CA PRO A 52 -9.72 4.91 9.53
C PRO A 52 -10.59 4.76 10.79
N GLU A 53 -11.37 5.77 11.18
CA GLU A 53 -12.24 5.66 12.35
C GLU A 53 -13.42 4.70 12.12
N SER A 54 -13.94 4.65 10.89
CA SER A 54 -15.06 3.76 10.52
C SER A 54 -14.61 2.43 9.89
N GLU A 55 -13.45 2.40 9.22
CA GLU A 55 -12.96 1.21 8.51
C GLU A 55 -12.03 0.30 9.35
N ILE A 56 -11.49 0.79 10.47
CA ILE A 56 -10.60 0.01 11.34
C ILE A 56 -11.39 -0.60 12.49
N LEU A 57 -12.31 -1.50 12.12
CA LEU A 57 -13.06 -2.31 13.06
C LEU A 57 -12.57 -3.76 13.09
N ASP A 58 -11.80 -4.16 12.07
CA ASP A 58 -11.32 -5.53 11.91
C ASP A 58 -10.03 -5.74 12.72
N LYS A 59 -10.14 -6.49 13.81
CA LYS A 59 -8.99 -6.80 14.68
C LYS A 59 -8.03 -7.80 14.06
N ASP A 60 -8.44 -8.52 13.02
CA ASP A 60 -7.63 -9.55 12.37
C ASP A 60 -6.78 -8.98 11.24
N LYS A 61 -7.03 -7.72 10.87
CA LYS A 61 -6.26 -7.01 9.84
C LYS A 61 -5.10 -6.22 10.45
N THR A 62 -4.04 -6.10 9.66
CA THR A 62 -2.86 -5.29 9.99
C THR A 62 -3.01 -3.92 9.35
N TYR A 63 -2.80 -2.88 10.16
CA TYR A 63 -2.91 -1.49 9.73
C TYR A 63 -1.64 -0.75 10.10
N ILE A 64 -1.00 -0.16 9.10
CA ILE A 64 0.20 0.67 9.26
C ILE A 64 -0.18 2.13 9.02
N VAL A 65 0.29 2.99 9.92
CA VAL A 65 0.08 4.43 9.84
C VAL A 65 1.39 5.13 9.55
N ILE A 66 1.36 6.09 8.63
CA ILE A 66 2.43 7.07 8.47
C ILE A 66 2.12 8.21 9.43
N ALA A 67 2.81 8.22 10.57
CA ALA A 67 2.70 9.24 11.60
C ALA A 67 3.78 10.30 11.43
N GLY A 68 3.54 11.51 11.93
CA GLY A 68 4.51 12.60 11.92
C GLY A 68 4.76 13.14 13.32
N SER A 69 6.03 13.37 13.68
CA SER A 69 6.40 14.13 14.87
C SER A 69 7.45 15.19 14.56
N LYS A 70 7.50 16.26 15.37
CA LYS A 70 8.51 17.32 15.20
C LYS A 70 9.94 16.81 15.43
N GLU A 71 10.10 15.76 16.24
CA GLU A 71 11.41 15.24 16.66
C GLU A 71 11.95 14.18 15.71
N LYS A 72 11.08 13.31 15.16
CA LYS A 72 11.49 12.15 14.34
C LYS A 72 11.15 12.30 12.86
N GLY A 73 10.44 13.36 12.48
CA GLY A 73 9.84 13.47 11.16
C GLY A 73 8.71 12.45 10.98
N TYR A 74 8.56 11.92 9.78
CA TYR A 74 7.61 10.87 9.46
C TYR A 74 8.18 9.48 9.76
N TYR A 75 7.35 8.63 10.36
CA TYR A 75 7.70 7.26 10.73
C TYR A 75 6.48 6.35 10.59
N LEU A 76 6.75 5.04 10.56
CA LEU A 76 5.72 4.01 10.49
C LEU A 76 5.38 3.53 11.89
N ALA A 77 4.10 3.38 12.16
CA ALA A 77 3.60 2.77 13.38
C ALA A 77 2.46 1.81 13.09
N ASP A 78 2.21 0.91 14.04
CA ASP A 78 1.02 0.07 14.05
C ASP A 78 -0.16 0.93 14.53
N TRP A 79 -1.21 1.02 13.72
CA TRP A 79 -2.40 1.80 14.07
C TRP A 79 -2.99 1.39 15.43
N LYS A 80 -2.98 0.09 15.76
CA LYS A 80 -3.54 -0.42 17.02
C LYS A 80 -2.79 0.07 18.24
N LYS A 81 -1.49 0.38 18.08
CA LYS A 81 -0.60 0.89 19.13
C LYS A 81 -0.45 2.41 19.05
N PHE A 82 -0.89 3.02 17.96
CA PHE A 82 -0.77 4.43 17.71
C PHE A 82 -1.97 5.16 18.33
N ASP A 83 -1.69 6.05 19.28
CA ASP A 83 -2.72 6.90 19.87
C ASP A 83 -3.07 8.04 18.89
N TRP A 84 -3.86 7.71 17.89
CA TRP A 84 -4.30 8.63 16.84
C TRP A 84 -5.14 9.80 17.37
N LYS A 85 -5.68 9.69 18.59
CA LYS A 85 -6.41 10.78 19.27
C LYS A 85 -5.46 11.86 19.78
N VAL A 86 -4.20 11.49 20.01
CA VAL A 86 -3.16 12.38 20.56
C VAL A 86 -2.19 12.83 19.45
N TYR A 87 -1.92 11.97 18.46
CA TYR A 87 -0.89 12.21 17.45
C TYR A 87 -1.47 12.38 16.05
N LYS A 88 -0.90 13.35 15.31
CA LYS A 88 -1.25 13.54 13.90
C LYS A 88 -0.67 12.41 13.05
N TYR A 89 -1.51 11.89 12.16
CA TYR A 89 -1.09 10.98 11.10
C TYR A 89 -1.38 11.56 9.72
N LYS A 90 -0.63 11.09 8.73
CA LYS A 90 -0.76 11.48 7.32
C LYS A 90 -1.67 10.56 6.54
N SER A 91 -1.52 9.25 6.75
CA SER A 91 -2.26 8.22 5.99
C SER A 91 -2.21 6.88 6.70
N VAL A 92 -3.19 6.02 6.43
CA VAL A 92 -3.31 4.68 7.00
C VAL A 92 -3.49 3.67 5.88
N TYR A 93 -2.78 2.55 5.99
CA TYR A 93 -2.80 1.48 5.00
C TYR A 93 -3.13 0.15 5.69
N ARG A 94 -4.03 -0.60 5.08
CA ARG A 94 -4.39 -1.96 5.49
C ARG A 94 -3.65 -2.97 4.63
N TRP A 95 -3.18 -4.03 5.27
CA TRP A 95 -2.66 -5.21 4.58
C TRP A 95 -3.79 -6.24 4.37
N ASP A 96 -4.03 -6.60 3.11
CA ASP A 96 -4.98 -7.64 2.72
C ASP A 96 -4.32 -8.95 2.25
N GLY A 97 -2.98 -9.01 2.26
CA GLY A 97 -2.24 -10.21 1.89
C GLY A 97 -2.24 -11.31 2.95
N VAL A 98 -1.62 -12.45 2.62
CA VAL A 98 -1.51 -13.60 3.52
C VAL A 98 -0.27 -13.45 4.41
N GLY A 99 -0.44 -13.62 5.73
CA GLY A 99 0.66 -13.51 6.69
C GLY A 99 0.99 -12.07 7.09
N GLU A 100 2.11 -11.89 7.78
CA GLU A 100 2.57 -10.57 8.23
C GLU A 100 3.14 -9.76 7.05
N PRO A 101 2.74 -8.49 6.88
CA PRO A 101 3.27 -7.65 5.81
C PRO A 101 4.75 -7.35 6.01
N LYS A 102 5.50 -7.26 4.91
CA LYS A 102 6.74 -6.49 4.92
C LYS A 102 6.41 -5.00 4.91
N THR A 103 7.00 -4.25 5.82
CA THR A 103 6.78 -2.81 5.90
C THR A 103 7.42 -2.09 4.72
N PHE A 104 6.65 -1.22 4.04
CA PHE A 104 7.16 -0.33 3.00
C PHE A 104 8.11 0.74 3.57
N GLU A 105 8.91 1.36 2.71
CA GLU A 105 9.84 2.43 3.11
C GLU A 105 9.22 3.81 2.90
N ILE A 106 9.60 4.76 3.77
CA ILE A 106 9.16 6.15 3.67
C ILE A 106 10.33 7.11 3.77
N ASP A 107 10.21 8.23 3.06
CA ASP A 107 11.03 9.41 3.29
C ASP A 107 10.60 10.07 4.60
N ASN A 108 11.52 10.15 5.56
CA ASN A 108 11.24 10.67 6.90
C ASN A 108 10.95 12.18 6.95
N THR A 109 11.24 12.93 5.88
CA THR A 109 11.06 14.38 5.83
C THR A 109 9.70 14.74 5.25
N THR A 110 9.25 13.97 4.26
CA THR A 110 8.03 14.22 3.48
C THR A 110 6.90 13.24 3.80
N GLY A 111 7.22 12.07 4.37
CA GLY A 111 6.28 10.98 4.60
C GLY A 111 5.75 10.38 3.31
N LYS A 112 6.51 10.48 2.21
CA LYS A 112 6.20 9.81 0.94
C LYS A 112 6.72 8.38 0.98
N ILE A 113 5.98 7.47 0.37
CA ILE A 113 6.41 6.08 0.25
C ILE A 113 7.43 5.99 -0.88
N THR A 114 8.61 5.47 -0.58
CA THR A 114 9.72 5.34 -1.54
C THR A 114 9.79 3.94 -2.16
N ASP A 115 9.31 2.93 -1.44
CA ASP A 115 9.31 1.54 -1.89
C ASP A 115 8.17 0.74 -1.26
N TRP A 116 7.26 0.23 -2.10
CA TRP A 116 6.17 -0.64 -1.65
C TRP A 116 6.67 -2.07 -1.54
N LYS A 117 6.77 -2.58 -0.31
CA LYS A 117 7.19 -3.96 -0.04
C LYS A 117 5.99 -4.85 0.23
N GLU A 118 6.06 -6.09 -0.25
CA GLU A 118 5.06 -7.16 -0.08
C GLU A 118 5.71 -8.46 0.39
#